data_AF-A0A8H3KUU9-F1
#
_entry.id   AF-A0A8H3KUU9-F1
#
_cell.length_a   1.000
_cell.length_b   1.000
_cell.length_c   1.000
_cell.angle_alpha   90.00
_cell.angle_beta   90.00
_cell.angle_gamma   90.00
#
_symmetry.space_group_name_H-M   'P 1'
#
loop_
_entity.id
_entity.type
_entity.pdbx_description
1 polymer ?
#
loop_
_entity_poly.entity_id
_entity_poly.type
_entity_poly.pdbx_seq_one_letter_code
_entity_poly.pdbx_strand_id
1 'polypeptide(L)'
;MNATEEYFGQNVLISYLKKENKPSYCRFLNIYRNIIIASITTTNLKDLDNFWAMHFLREGKDIPDLYNKLTKERSHYANSLKVFWQKIIKEYEENLMPALTDKIPKDTSNTITNFCYDILHILENKSNINPFYRCAKKSNNKIIRNPMDLLTIYLKLDNEEYANINEFEEDMHLIFRNCYTYNDMDSEIYHLGEELESVFIKIWAEKTQKEELKK
;
A
#
# COMPACT_ATOMS: atom_id res chain seq x y z
N MET A 1 -5.19 2.61 29.19
CA MET A 1 -6.08 2.90 28.03
C MET A 1 -5.31 2.45 26.81
N ASN A 2 -5.64 1.29 26.25
CA ASN A 2 -4.92 0.77 25.09
C ASN A 2 -5.40 1.54 23.86
N ALA A 3 -4.50 2.26 23.21
CA ALA A 3 -4.74 2.78 21.87
C ALA A 3 -5.04 1.58 20.98
N THR A 4 -6.28 1.44 20.52
CA THR A 4 -6.62 0.44 19.53
C THR A 4 -5.93 0.82 18.23
N GLU A 5 -4.94 0.04 17.81
CA GLU A 5 -4.27 0.22 16.52
C GLU A 5 -5.33 0.28 15.41
N GLU A 6 -5.38 1.43 14.74
CA GLU A 6 -6.22 1.66 13.59
C GLU A 6 -5.65 0.90 12.39
N TYR A 7 -6.52 0.29 11.58
CA TYR A 7 -6.13 -0.49 10.41
C TYR A 7 -6.88 -0.04 9.17
N PHE A 8 -6.27 -0.26 8.00
CA PHE A 8 -6.82 0.18 6.73
C PHE A 8 -8.22 -0.43 6.49
N GLY A 9 -9.21 0.42 6.24
CA GLY A 9 -10.60 0.00 6.03
C GLY A 9 -11.45 -0.18 7.30
N GLN A 10 -10.91 0.08 8.50
CA GLN A 10 -11.64 -0.01 9.76
C GLN A 10 -12.94 0.83 9.76
N ASN A 11 -12.85 2.09 9.34
CA ASN A 11 -14.02 3.00 9.29
C ASN A 11 -15.14 2.48 8.40
N VAL A 12 -14.77 1.79 7.31
CA VAL A 12 -15.75 1.22 6.38
C VAL A 12 -16.38 -0.04 6.96
N LEU A 13 -15.61 -0.88 7.64
CA LEU A 13 -16.14 -2.03 8.37
C LEU A 13 -17.12 -1.59 9.48
N ILE A 14 -16.74 -0.61 10.29
CA ILE A 14 -17.61 -0.04 11.34
C ILE A 14 -18.90 0.52 10.73
N SER A 15 -18.79 1.28 9.63
CA SER A 15 -19.95 1.86 8.93
C SER A 15 -20.87 0.78 8.37
N TYR A 16 -20.32 -0.30 7.81
CA TYR A 16 -21.09 -1.45 7.33
C TYR A 16 -21.86 -2.13 8.47
N LEU A 17 -21.17 -2.44 9.57
CA LEU A 17 -21.75 -3.13 10.72
C LEU A 17 -22.85 -2.30 11.42
N LYS A 18 -22.71 -0.97 11.47
CA LYS A 18 -23.72 -0.06 12.03
C LYS A 18 -24.99 0.05 11.18
N LYS A 19 -24.87 -0.11 9.86
CA LYS A 19 -26.00 0.07 8.92
C LYS A 19 -26.82 -1.21 8.73
N GLU A 20 -26.19 -2.36 8.87
CA GLU A 20 -26.83 -3.64 8.56
C GLU A 20 -27.48 -4.26 9.81
N ASN A 21 -28.78 -4.51 9.75
CA ASN A 21 -29.51 -5.22 10.82
C ASN A 21 -29.04 -6.68 10.99
N LYS A 22 -28.53 -7.28 9.91
CA LYS A 22 -27.99 -8.66 9.89
C LYS A 22 -26.73 -8.71 9.03
N PRO A 23 -25.58 -8.19 9.52
CA PRO A 23 -24.35 -8.07 8.73
C PRO A 23 -23.84 -9.43 8.27
N SER A 24 -23.44 -9.54 7.00
CA SER A 24 -22.90 -10.76 6.39
C SER A 24 -21.44 -10.52 6.02
N TYR A 25 -20.58 -11.45 6.40
CA TYR A 25 -19.15 -11.33 6.16
C TYR A 25 -18.84 -11.45 4.66
N CYS A 26 -19.43 -12.42 3.97
CA CYS A 26 -19.24 -12.57 2.53
C CYS A 26 -19.79 -11.36 1.76
N ARG A 27 -20.90 -10.76 2.22
CA ARG A 27 -21.44 -9.54 1.62
C ARG A 27 -20.51 -8.35 1.82
N PHE A 28 -19.95 -8.18 3.02
CA PHE A 28 -18.93 -7.17 3.28
C PHE A 28 -17.73 -7.32 2.32
N LEU A 29 -17.18 -8.53 2.21
CA LEU A 29 -16.03 -8.81 1.35
C LEU A 29 -16.29 -8.45 -0.12
N ASN A 30 -17.49 -8.77 -0.62
CA ASN A 30 -17.87 -8.49 -2.00
C ASN A 30 -18.08 -6.99 -2.27
N ILE A 31 -18.75 -6.27 -1.36
CA ILE A 31 -19.02 -4.83 -1.54
C ILE A 31 -17.74 -4.01 -1.44
N TYR A 32 -16.87 -4.34 -0.49
CA TYR A 32 -15.67 -3.56 -0.17
C TYR A 32 -14.38 -4.20 -0.68
N ARG A 33 -14.51 -4.97 -1.76
CA ARG A 33 -13.41 -5.67 -2.43
C ARG A 33 -12.18 -4.78 -2.67
N ASN A 34 -12.39 -3.56 -3.16
CA ASN A 34 -11.31 -2.62 -3.47
C ASN A 34 -10.53 -2.17 -2.23
N ILE A 35 -11.23 -2.02 -1.10
CA ILE A 35 -10.60 -1.67 0.18
C ILE A 35 -9.79 -2.84 0.69
N ILE A 36 -10.31 -4.06 0.54
CA ILE A 36 -9.59 -5.28 0.92
C ILE A 36 -8.31 -5.43 0.09
N ILE A 37 -8.36 -5.22 -1.22
CA ILE A 37 -7.16 -5.25 -2.08
C ILE A 37 -6.15 -4.19 -1.63
N ALA A 38 -6.61 -2.96 -1.35
CA ALA A 38 -5.75 -1.88 -0.89
C ALA A 38 -5.20 -2.09 0.54
N SER A 39 -5.77 -3.01 1.32
CA SER A 39 -5.27 -3.38 2.65
C SER A 39 -4.18 -4.45 2.63
N ILE A 40 -3.92 -5.06 1.46
CA ILE A 40 -2.94 -6.14 1.34
C ILE A 40 -1.54 -5.57 1.50
N THR A 41 -0.79 -6.20 2.37
CA THR A 41 0.63 -5.96 2.63
C THR A 41 1.37 -7.29 2.53
N THR A 42 2.70 -7.25 2.42
CA THR A 42 3.52 -8.47 2.37
C THR A 42 3.38 -9.34 3.63
N THR A 43 3.00 -8.74 4.77
CA THR A 43 2.88 -9.42 6.06
C THR A 43 1.52 -10.09 6.29
N ASN A 44 0.44 -9.66 5.62
CA ASN A 44 -0.90 -10.22 5.78
C ASN A 44 -1.39 -11.10 4.60
N LEU A 45 -0.62 -11.16 3.50
CA LEU A 45 -0.98 -11.85 2.25
C LEU A 45 -1.42 -13.32 2.43
N LYS A 46 -0.81 -14.03 3.38
CA LYS A 46 -1.05 -15.47 3.60
C LYS A 46 -2.28 -15.77 4.46
N ASP A 47 -2.86 -14.76 5.13
CA ASP A 47 -3.96 -14.98 6.07
C ASP A 47 -5.02 -13.86 6.08
N LEU A 48 -5.34 -13.34 4.91
CA LEU A 48 -6.30 -12.25 4.72
C LEU A 48 -7.71 -12.58 5.26
N ASP A 49 -8.14 -13.84 5.15
CA ASP A 49 -9.46 -14.25 5.63
C ASP A 49 -9.56 -14.19 7.16
N ASN A 50 -8.55 -14.67 7.88
CA ASN A 50 -8.57 -14.59 9.34
C ASN A 50 -8.37 -13.15 9.81
N PHE A 51 -7.53 -12.36 9.13
CA PHE A 51 -7.35 -10.94 9.43
C PHE A 51 -8.69 -10.19 9.39
N TRP A 52 -9.41 -10.27 8.27
CA TRP A 52 -10.69 -9.58 8.11
C TRP A 52 -11.81 -10.18 8.98
N ALA A 53 -11.84 -11.50 9.19
CA ALA A 53 -12.79 -12.15 10.09
C ALA A 53 -12.59 -11.72 11.56
N MET A 54 -11.35 -11.61 12.01
CA MET A 54 -11.02 -11.13 13.36
C MET A 54 -11.51 -9.70 13.55
N HIS A 55 -11.21 -8.81 12.59
CA HIS A 55 -11.66 -7.43 12.63
C HIS A 55 -13.18 -7.30 12.55
N PHE A 56 -13.84 -8.15 11.77
CA PHE A 56 -15.31 -8.20 11.69
C PHE A 56 -15.96 -8.53 13.03
N LEU A 57 -15.39 -9.47 13.79
CA LEU A 57 -15.83 -9.78 15.15
C LEU A 57 -15.49 -8.68 16.15
N ARG A 58 -14.29 -8.10 16.04
CA ARG A 58 -13.82 -7.05 16.94
C ARG A 58 -14.70 -5.81 16.88
N GLU A 59 -14.96 -5.32 15.68
CA GLU A 59 -15.78 -4.12 15.46
C GLU A 59 -17.28 -4.42 15.63
N GLY A 60 -17.68 -5.68 15.47
CA GLY A 60 -19.06 -6.16 15.65
C GLY A 60 -19.35 -6.79 17.01
N LYS A 61 -18.49 -6.60 18.01
CA LYS A 61 -18.57 -7.25 19.33
C LYS A 61 -19.91 -7.09 20.05
N ASP A 62 -20.62 -6.00 19.77
CA ASP A 62 -21.91 -5.67 20.39
C ASP A 62 -23.12 -6.25 19.62
N ILE A 63 -22.88 -6.93 18.49
CA ILE A 63 -23.93 -7.52 17.65
C ILE A 63 -24.25 -8.95 18.14
N PRO A 64 -25.50 -9.23 18.55
CA PRO A 64 -25.88 -10.55 19.04
C PRO A 64 -25.65 -11.66 18.00
N ASP A 65 -25.15 -12.80 18.47
CA ASP A 65 -24.93 -14.04 17.68
C ASP A 65 -23.96 -13.89 16.48
N LEU A 66 -23.21 -12.78 16.39
CA LEU A 66 -22.34 -12.50 15.25
C LEU A 66 -21.26 -13.57 15.05
N TYR A 67 -20.68 -14.09 16.14
CA TYR A 67 -19.67 -15.15 16.09
C TYR A 67 -20.19 -16.43 15.44
N ASN A 68 -21.34 -16.94 15.90
CA ASN A 68 -21.93 -18.17 15.35
C ASN A 68 -22.34 -17.98 13.90
N LYS A 69 -22.89 -16.80 13.57
CA LYS A 69 -23.25 -16.44 12.20
C LYS A 69 -22.03 -16.43 11.29
N LEU A 70 -20.95 -15.73 11.68
CA LEU A 70 -19.71 -15.67 10.92
C LEU A 70 -19.13 -17.08 10.69
N THR A 71 -19.06 -17.90 11.73
CA THR A 71 -18.53 -19.27 11.66
C THR A 71 -19.34 -20.13 10.69
N LYS A 72 -20.68 -20.07 10.76
CA LYS A 72 -21.58 -20.78 9.84
C LYS A 72 -21.42 -20.28 8.41
N GLU A 73 -21.34 -18.96 8.21
CA GLU A 73 -21.17 -18.34 6.90
C GLU A 73 -19.83 -18.73 6.26
N ARG A 74 -18.72 -18.65 7.02
CA ARG A 74 -17.39 -19.06 6.56
C ARG A 74 -17.30 -20.55 6.24
N SER A 75 -17.97 -21.40 7.02
CA SER A 75 -18.05 -22.84 6.74
C SER A 75 -18.89 -23.13 5.49
N HIS A 76 -20.07 -22.51 5.38
CA HIS A 76 -20.98 -22.73 4.26
C HIS A 76 -20.40 -22.25 2.92
N TYR A 77 -19.72 -21.10 2.92
CA TYR A 77 -19.12 -20.50 1.74
C TYR A 77 -17.60 -20.77 1.62
N ALA A 78 -17.05 -21.78 2.30
CA ALA A 78 -15.61 -22.02 2.35
C ALA A 78 -14.94 -22.09 0.97
N ASN A 79 -15.57 -22.79 0.01
CA ASN A 79 -15.05 -22.87 -1.36
C ASN A 79 -15.14 -21.53 -2.10
N SER A 80 -16.24 -20.79 -1.95
CA SER A 80 -16.43 -19.48 -2.55
C SER A 80 -15.46 -18.44 -1.98
N LEU A 81 -15.21 -18.48 -0.67
CA LEU A 81 -14.22 -17.64 0.01
C LEU A 81 -12.80 -17.97 -0.47
N LYS A 82 -12.45 -19.25 -0.61
CA LYS A 82 -11.16 -19.67 -1.19
C LYS A 82 -10.98 -19.08 -2.59
N VAL A 83 -11.98 -19.20 -3.46
CA VAL A 83 -11.94 -18.64 -4.83
C VAL A 83 -11.88 -17.11 -4.81
N PHE A 84 -12.63 -16.47 -3.90
CA PHE A 84 -12.60 -15.02 -3.72
C PHE A 84 -11.19 -14.55 -3.35
N TRP A 85 -10.59 -15.12 -2.31
CA TRP A 85 -9.24 -14.75 -1.85
C TRP A 85 -8.17 -15.06 -2.90
N GLN A 86 -8.28 -16.17 -3.63
CA GLN A 86 -7.41 -16.45 -4.77
C GLN A 86 -7.52 -15.37 -5.86
N LYS A 87 -8.72 -14.87 -6.17
CA LYS A 87 -8.90 -13.77 -7.14
C LYS A 87 -8.39 -12.44 -6.61
N ILE A 88 -8.51 -12.19 -5.31
CA ILE A 88 -7.98 -10.97 -4.66
C ILE A 88 -6.46 -10.97 -4.70
N ILE A 89 -5.84 -12.07 -4.29
CA ILE A 89 -4.39 -12.26 -4.31
C ILE A 89 -3.91 -12.22 -5.75
N LYS A 90 -4.56 -12.94 -6.66
CA LYS A 90 -4.22 -12.91 -8.08
C LYS A 90 -4.38 -11.51 -8.68
N GLU A 91 -5.38 -10.72 -8.30
CA GLU A 91 -5.48 -9.33 -8.79
C GLU A 91 -4.44 -8.41 -8.14
N TYR A 92 -4.14 -8.59 -6.86
CA TYR A 92 -3.03 -7.89 -6.22
C TYR A 92 -1.71 -8.22 -6.92
N GLU A 93 -1.44 -9.51 -7.13
CA GLU A 93 -0.30 -10.04 -7.86
C GLU A 93 -0.32 -9.61 -9.33
N GLU A 94 -1.42 -9.65 -10.08
CA GLU A 94 -1.50 -9.20 -11.48
C GLU A 94 -1.46 -7.68 -11.63
N ASN A 95 -1.76 -6.93 -10.57
CA ASN A 95 -1.43 -5.51 -10.51
C ASN A 95 0.05 -5.29 -10.13
N LEU A 96 0.76 -6.35 -9.69
CA LEU A 96 2.18 -6.38 -9.32
C LEU A 96 3.08 -7.12 -10.35
N MET A 97 2.55 -8.01 -11.19
CA MET A 97 3.29 -9.10 -11.89
C MET A 97 3.47 -8.94 -13.40
N PRO A 98 2.65 -8.16 -14.14
CA PRO A 98 3.12 -7.55 -15.39
C PRO A 98 4.35 -6.65 -15.13
N ALA A 99 4.56 -6.23 -13.88
CA ALA A 99 5.74 -5.50 -13.43
C ALA A 99 6.90 -6.41 -12.94
N LEU A 100 6.67 -7.71 -12.70
CA LEU A 100 7.71 -8.61 -12.14
C LEU A 100 8.06 -9.87 -12.95
N THR A 101 7.29 -10.32 -13.95
CA THR A 101 7.52 -11.69 -14.49
C THR A 101 7.59 -11.98 -15.98
N ASP A 102 7.34 -11.04 -16.90
CA ASP A 102 7.55 -11.33 -18.33
C ASP A 102 8.58 -10.39 -18.97
N LYS A 103 9.84 -10.59 -18.57
CA LYS A 103 11.05 -10.57 -19.42
C LYS A 103 12.28 -10.85 -18.55
N ILE A 104 12.60 -12.14 -18.38
CA ILE A 104 13.99 -12.53 -18.13
C ILE A 104 14.61 -12.93 -19.47
N PRO A 105 15.33 -12.00 -20.13
CA PRO A 105 16.62 -12.31 -20.67
C PRO A 105 17.64 -12.20 -19.54
N LYS A 106 18.28 -13.34 -19.23
CA LYS A 106 19.55 -13.37 -18.51
C LYS A 106 20.57 -12.56 -19.30
N ASP A 107 20.80 -11.31 -18.92
CA ASP A 107 22.14 -10.73 -18.92
C ASP A 107 22.20 -9.51 -17.98
N THR A 108 22.86 -9.70 -16.85
CA THR A 108 23.64 -8.71 -16.10
C THR A 108 23.19 -7.22 -16.08
N SER A 109 22.64 -6.77 -14.93
CA SER A 109 22.88 -5.45 -14.31
C SER A 109 22.44 -4.18 -15.06
N ASN A 110 21.18 -3.74 -14.90
CA ASN A 110 20.92 -2.30 -14.87
C ASN A 110 21.26 -1.78 -13.46
N THR A 111 22.50 -1.31 -13.29
CA THR A 111 23.02 -0.79 -12.01
C THR A 111 22.10 0.30 -11.42
N ILE A 112 21.42 1.06 -12.28
CA ILE A 112 20.46 2.11 -11.89
C ILE A 112 19.24 1.49 -11.20
N THR A 113 18.60 0.51 -11.84
CA THR A 113 17.39 -0.14 -11.30
C THR A 113 17.66 -0.78 -9.93
N ASN A 114 18.77 -1.51 -9.81
CA ASN A 114 19.17 -2.12 -8.53
C ASN A 114 19.47 -1.07 -7.46
N PHE A 115 20.16 0.02 -7.82
CA PHE A 115 20.46 1.12 -6.91
C PHE A 115 19.19 1.78 -6.36
N CYS A 116 18.21 2.04 -7.23
CA CYS A 116 16.95 2.65 -6.83
C CYS A 116 16.09 1.70 -5.97
N TYR A 117 16.03 0.42 -6.32
CA TYR A 117 15.33 -0.60 -5.52
C TYR A 117 15.90 -0.73 -4.11
N ASP A 118 17.22 -0.73 -3.97
CA ASP A 118 17.88 -0.72 -2.68
C ASP A 118 17.44 0.46 -1.80
N ILE A 119 17.29 1.65 -2.39
CA ILE A 119 16.87 2.86 -1.67
C ILE A 119 15.43 2.73 -1.22
N LEU A 120 14.52 2.32 -2.11
CA LEU A 120 13.11 2.09 -1.80
C LEU A 120 12.95 1.06 -0.65
N HIS A 121 13.71 -0.03 -0.70
CA HIS A 121 13.70 -1.04 0.36
C HIS A 121 14.20 -0.50 1.70
N ILE A 122 15.22 0.37 1.70
CA ILE A 122 15.69 1.00 2.95
C ILE A 122 14.63 1.96 3.49
N LEU A 123 13.94 2.72 2.63
CA LEU A 123 12.87 3.63 3.02
C LEU A 123 11.69 2.88 3.65
N GLU A 124 11.25 1.77 3.04
CA GLU A 124 10.22 0.87 3.59
C GLU A 124 10.52 0.44 5.03
N ASN A 125 11.80 0.22 5.35
CA ASN A 125 12.23 -0.23 6.66
C ASN A 125 12.47 0.90 7.67
N LYS A 126 12.74 2.14 7.20
CA LYS A 126 13.16 3.26 8.04
C LYS A 126 12.10 4.34 8.25
N SER A 127 11.05 4.36 7.44
CA SER A 127 10.03 5.41 7.44
C SER A 127 8.65 4.87 7.10
N ASN A 128 7.61 5.60 7.51
CA ASN A 128 6.24 5.28 7.11
C ASN A 128 5.94 5.80 5.70
N ILE A 129 6.27 5.00 4.68
CA ILE A 129 6.05 5.36 3.27
C ILE A 129 4.61 5.15 2.78
N ASN A 130 3.78 4.48 3.58
CA ASN A 130 2.44 4.04 3.20
C ASN A 130 1.54 5.12 2.59
N PRO A 131 1.52 6.37 3.11
CA PRO A 131 0.69 7.42 2.54
C PRO A 131 1.08 7.86 1.12
N PHE A 132 2.30 7.53 0.68
CA PHE A 132 2.88 7.99 -0.59
C PHE A 132 2.85 6.92 -1.70
N TYR A 133 2.31 5.72 -1.42
CA TYR A 133 2.19 4.67 -2.45
C TYR A 133 1.21 5.02 -3.57
N ARG A 134 0.18 5.82 -3.29
CA ARG A 134 -0.76 6.26 -4.32
C ARG A 134 -1.11 7.72 -4.13
N CYS A 135 -0.99 8.48 -5.20
CA CYS A 135 -1.38 9.87 -5.25
C CYS A 135 -2.90 9.95 -5.08
N ALA A 136 -3.37 10.65 -4.05
CA ALA A 136 -4.77 10.97 -3.93
C ALA A 136 -5.17 11.88 -5.11
N LYS A 137 -6.04 11.41 -6.01
CA LYS A 137 -6.50 12.16 -7.20
C LYS A 137 -7.12 13.53 -6.87
N LYS A 138 -7.45 13.79 -5.61
CA LYS A 138 -7.97 15.05 -5.09
C LYS A 138 -7.46 15.23 -3.66
N SER A 139 -6.50 16.13 -3.44
CA SER A 139 -6.15 16.60 -2.09
C SER A 139 -6.75 17.99 -1.90
N ASN A 140 -7.52 18.19 -0.82
CA ASN A 140 -8.08 19.48 -0.43
C ASN A 140 -8.76 20.29 -1.56
N ASN A 141 -9.50 19.61 -2.46
CA ASN A 141 -10.14 20.18 -3.67
C ASN A 141 -9.19 20.84 -4.68
N LYS A 142 -7.87 20.66 -4.54
CA LYS A 142 -6.85 21.13 -5.48
C LYS A 142 -6.44 19.98 -6.41
N ILE A 143 -6.22 20.31 -7.68
CA ILE A 143 -5.79 19.34 -8.71
C ILE A 143 -4.27 19.29 -8.72
N ILE A 144 -3.72 18.08 -8.60
CA ILE A 144 -2.28 17.83 -8.74
C ILE A 144 -1.92 17.87 -10.22
N ARG A 145 -1.08 18.83 -10.62
CA ARG A 145 -0.71 19.05 -12.03
C ARG A 145 0.15 17.93 -12.59
N ASN A 146 1.17 17.52 -11.84
CA ASN A 146 2.11 16.47 -12.21
C ASN A 146 2.07 15.40 -11.11
N PRO A 147 1.10 14.48 -11.15
CA PRO A 147 0.99 13.44 -10.13
C PRO A 147 2.22 12.53 -10.18
N MET A 148 2.73 12.18 -9.00
CA MET A 148 3.77 11.18 -8.81
C MET A 148 3.52 10.51 -7.46
N ASP A 149 3.79 9.21 -7.40
CA ASP A 149 3.66 8.39 -6.20
C ASP A 149 4.62 7.20 -6.29
N LEU A 150 4.85 6.52 -5.17
CA LEU A 150 5.83 5.43 -5.14
C LEU A 150 5.41 4.30 -6.08
N LEU A 151 4.12 4.00 -6.23
CA LEU A 151 3.65 3.01 -7.20
C LEU A 151 4.07 3.36 -8.62
N THR A 152 3.94 4.62 -9.02
CA THR A 152 4.40 5.10 -10.33
C THR A 152 5.91 4.96 -10.45
N ILE A 153 6.67 5.28 -9.40
CA ILE A 153 8.14 5.09 -9.38
C ILE A 153 8.52 3.61 -9.53
N TYR A 154 7.86 2.70 -8.82
CA TYR A 154 8.04 1.24 -8.97
C TYR A 154 7.80 0.82 -10.43
N LEU A 155 6.68 1.25 -11.03
CA LEU A 155 6.36 0.94 -12.42
C LEU A 155 7.40 1.48 -13.41
N LYS A 156 7.91 2.70 -13.17
CA LYS A 156 8.98 3.28 -13.99
C LYS A 156 10.30 2.52 -13.86
N LEU A 157 10.64 2.02 -12.67
CA LEU A 157 11.82 1.17 -12.47
C LEU A 157 11.68 -0.17 -13.20
N ASP A 158 10.51 -0.80 -13.09
CA ASP A 158 10.21 -2.08 -13.74
C ASP A 158 10.22 -1.98 -15.27
N ASN A 159 9.80 -0.85 -15.82
CA ASN A 159 9.83 -0.57 -17.25
C ASN A 159 11.17 0.00 -17.74
N GLU A 160 12.18 0.10 -16.87
CA GLU A 160 13.49 0.72 -17.16
C GLU A 160 13.37 2.15 -17.74
N GLU A 161 12.38 2.91 -17.28
CA GLU A 161 12.08 4.27 -17.78
C GLU A 161 13.04 5.33 -17.27
N TYR A 162 13.91 5.00 -16.31
CA TYR A 162 14.93 5.91 -15.81
C TYR A 162 16.25 5.71 -16.54
N ALA A 163 16.69 6.72 -17.30
CA ALA A 163 17.96 6.65 -18.03
C ALA A 163 19.18 6.83 -17.12
N ASN A 164 18.99 7.39 -15.92
CA ASN A 164 20.02 7.59 -14.90
C ASN A 164 19.37 7.71 -13.50
N ILE A 165 20.18 7.60 -12.45
CA ILE A 165 19.70 7.66 -11.07
C ILE A 165 19.08 9.03 -10.71
N ASN A 166 19.50 10.13 -11.35
CA ASN A 166 18.98 11.47 -11.02
C ASN A 166 17.52 11.63 -11.43
N GLU A 167 17.07 10.97 -12.51
CA GLU A 167 15.65 11.00 -12.90
C GLU A 167 14.74 10.34 -11.85
N PHE A 168 15.23 9.30 -11.15
CA PHE A 168 14.54 8.71 -10.01
C PHE A 168 14.51 9.66 -8.81
N GLU A 169 15.62 10.35 -8.52
CA GLU A 169 15.70 11.36 -7.47
C GLU A 169 14.69 12.50 -7.70
N GLU A 170 14.58 12.97 -8.95
CA GLU A 170 13.64 14.02 -9.33
C GLU A 170 12.18 13.63 -9.09
N ASP A 171 11.80 12.38 -9.37
CA ASP A 171 10.46 11.85 -9.10
C ASP A 171 10.20 11.67 -7.61
N MET A 172 11.19 11.23 -6.83
CA MET A 172 11.10 11.20 -5.36
C MET A 172 10.85 12.61 -4.81
N HIS A 173 11.59 13.62 -5.25
CA HIS A 173 11.32 15.01 -4.86
C HIS A 173 10.00 15.55 -5.38
N LEU A 174 9.48 15.04 -6.50
CA LEU A 174 8.15 15.42 -6.99
C LEU A 174 7.05 14.93 -6.04
N ILE A 175 7.18 13.75 -5.44
CA ILE A 175 6.27 13.25 -4.39
C ILE A 175 6.22 14.24 -3.22
N PHE A 176 7.38 14.67 -2.71
CA PHE A 176 7.46 15.59 -1.57
C PHE A 176 6.91 16.98 -1.91
N ARG A 177 7.30 17.55 -3.06
CA ARG A 177 6.77 18.84 -3.53
C ARG A 177 5.26 18.82 -3.68
N ASN A 178 4.70 17.74 -4.24
CA ASN A 178 3.26 17.57 -4.31
C ASN A 178 2.64 17.50 -2.90
N CYS A 179 3.23 16.74 -1.98
CA CYS A 179 2.77 16.68 -0.60
C CYS A 179 2.63 18.08 0.02
N TYR A 180 3.68 18.91 -0.07
CA TYR A 180 3.69 20.23 0.55
C TYR A 180 2.82 21.27 -0.18
N THR A 181 2.60 21.09 -1.48
CA THR A 181 1.79 22.02 -2.28
C THR A 181 0.30 21.86 -1.98
N TYR A 182 -0.15 20.61 -1.78
CA TYR A 182 -1.57 20.28 -1.74
C TYR A 182 -2.12 20.05 -0.33
N ASN A 183 -1.26 19.71 0.63
CA ASN A 183 -1.66 19.51 2.02
C ASN A 183 -1.31 20.73 2.88
N ASP A 184 -2.04 20.93 3.97
CA ASP A 184 -1.79 22.03 4.91
C ASP A 184 -0.54 21.73 5.76
N MET A 185 0.24 22.76 6.10
CA MET A 185 1.53 22.60 6.81
C MET A 185 1.38 21.91 8.18
N ASP A 186 0.24 22.09 8.85
CA ASP A 186 -0.06 21.46 10.16
C ASP A 186 -0.72 20.08 10.02
N SER A 187 -0.86 19.55 8.79
CA SER A 187 -1.50 18.25 8.55
C SER A 187 -0.53 17.10 8.77
N GLU A 188 -1.04 15.98 9.28
CA GLU A 188 -0.23 14.77 9.52
C GLU A 188 0.51 14.30 8.26
N ILE A 189 -0.15 14.35 7.09
CA ILE A 189 0.46 13.96 5.82
C ILE A 189 1.63 14.87 5.41
N TYR A 190 1.57 16.17 5.76
CA TYR A 190 2.65 17.11 5.51
C TYR A 190 3.89 16.71 6.32
N HIS A 191 3.73 16.49 7.63
CA HIS A 191 4.83 16.07 8.50
C HIS A 191 5.41 14.70 8.14
N LEU A 192 4.56 13.74 7.71
CA LEU A 192 5.03 12.46 7.17
C LEU A 192 5.85 12.64 5.89
N GLY A 193 5.55 13.67 5.09
CA GLY A 193 6.34 14.05 3.93
C GLY A 193 7.73 14.57 4.32
N GLU A 194 7.79 15.44 5.32
CA GLU A 194 9.05 15.98 5.86
C GLU A 194 9.95 14.87 6.43
N GLU A 195 9.38 13.94 7.19
CA GLU A 195 10.11 12.79 7.73
C GLU A 195 10.66 11.90 6.62
N LEU A 196 9.82 11.56 5.63
CA LEU A 196 10.23 10.70 4.52
C LEU A 196 11.31 11.35 3.64
N GLU A 197 11.18 12.63 3.32
CA GLU A 197 12.18 13.37 2.55
C GLU A 197 13.52 13.44 3.27
N SER A 198 13.50 13.69 4.59
CA SER A 198 14.70 13.72 5.42
C SER A 198 15.46 12.39 5.40
N VAL A 199 14.74 11.27 5.51
CA VAL A 199 15.34 9.93 5.46
C VAL A 199 15.86 9.62 4.04
N PHE A 200 15.10 9.98 3.00
CA PHE A 200 15.52 9.83 1.60
C PHE A 200 16.82 10.58 1.30
N ILE A 201 16.92 11.87 1.62
CA ILE A 201 18.11 12.70 1.35
C ILE A 201 19.35 12.09 2.01
N LYS A 202 19.22 11.61 3.25
CA LYS A 202 20.32 10.95 3.96
C LYS A 202 20.79 9.69 3.26
N ILE A 203 19.87 8.80 2.88
CA ILE A 203 20.19 7.55 2.18
C ILE A 203 20.80 7.85 0.82
N TRP A 204 20.24 8.81 0.09
CA TRP A 204 20.70 9.23 -1.23
C TRP A 204 22.16 9.68 -1.20
N ALA A 205 22.49 10.58 -0.28
CA ALA A 205 23.87 11.07 -0.10
C ALA A 205 24.84 9.94 0.27
N GLU A 206 24.46 9.05 1.20
CA GLU A 206 25.29 7.92 1.61
C GLU A 206 25.55 6.92 0.47
N LYS A 207 24.53 6.66 -0.37
CA LYS A 207 24.59 5.71 -1.48
C LYS A 207 25.37 6.26 -2.67
N THR A 208 25.14 7.51 -3.05
CA THR A 208 25.85 8.16 -4.18
C THR A 208 27.35 8.32 -3.90
N GLN A 209 27.75 8.73 -2.69
CA GLN A 209 29.17 8.79 -2.30
C GLN A 209 29.88 7.44 -2.41
N LYS A 210 29.20 6.34 -2.04
CA LYS A 210 29.76 4.98 -2.16
C LYS A 210 29.94 4.55 -3.61
N GLU A 211 29.06 4.97 -4.52
CA GLU A 211 29.21 4.67 -5.95
C GLU A 211 30.36 5.45 -6.59
N GLU A 212 30.60 6.69 -6.15
CA GLU A 212 31.76 7.48 -6.59
C GLU A 212 33.10 6.86 -6.14
N LEU A 213 33.15 6.30 -4.93
CA LEU A 213 34.36 5.62 -4.39
C LEU A 213 34.66 4.26 -5.04
N LYS A 214 33.72 3.69 -5.81
CA LYS A 214 33.90 2.44 -6.57
C LYS A 214 34.49 2.66 -7.96
N LYS A 215 34.50 3.91 -8.45
CA LYS A 215 35.09 4.31 -9.73
C LYS A 215 36.59 4.58 -9.58
#